data_AF-A0A8T7HRZ5-F1
#
_entry.id   AF-A0A8T7HRZ5-F1
#
_cell.length_a   1.000
_cell.length_b   1.000
_cell.length_c   1.000
_cell.angle_alpha   90.00
_cell.angle_beta   90.00
_cell.angle_gamma   90.00
#
_symmetry.space_group_name_H-M   'P 1'
#
loop_
_entity.id
_entity.type
_entity.pdbx_description
1 polymer ?
#
loop_
_entity_poly.entity_id
_entity_poly.type
_entity_poly.pdbx_seq_one_letter_code
_entity_poly.pdbx_strand_id
1 'polypeptide(L)'
;MPDNATKGKEAPKVPQPDDIYKEQSEKVKDFVIGFFAAIGITVAYNMVCALIVWLITMVVVAQKTIAFDPSLSFLVIYGAEAVVYIIGLVFAIYKLKQTKRRFIMVGAITAVAAMVLIPLLIFGACVAILSSGW
;
A
#
# COMPACT_ATOMS: atom_id res chain seq x y z
N MET A 1 29.54 16.97 -51.37
CA MET A 1 28.78 15.86 -50.74
C MET A 1 29.52 15.47 -49.48
N PRO A 2 28.81 15.25 -48.36
CA PRO A 2 29.14 15.89 -47.08
C PRO A 2 30.14 15.13 -46.22
N ASP A 3 30.88 15.92 -45.44
CA ASP A 3 31.77 15.52 -44.36
C ASP A 3 31.02 14.68 -43.33
N ASN A 4 31.44 13.42 -43.22
CA ASN A 4 30.97 12.51 -42.20
C ASN A 4 31.67 12.85 -40.89
N ALA A 5 31.18 13.89 -40.22
CA ALA A 5 31.61 14.30 -38.89
C ALA A 5 31.41 13.12 -37.92
N THR A 6 32.53 12.53 -37.56
CA THR A 6 32.74 11.64 -36.42
C THR A 6 32.01 12.19 -35.20
N LYS A 7 30.78 11.71 -34.96
CA LYS A 7 30.15 11.78 -33.64
C LYS A 7 31.06 10.98 -32.71
N GLY A 8 31.92 11.69 -32.00
CA GLY A 8 32.66 11.17 -30.87
C GLY A 8 31.66 10.46 -29.97
N LYS A 9 31.79 9.15 -29.85
CA LYS A 9 31.17 8.40 -28.76
C LYS A 9 31.80 8.96 -27.50
N GLU A 10 31.06 9.80 -26.76
CA GLU A 10 31.44 10.18 -25.41
C GLU A 10 31.78 8.89 -24.65
N ALA A 11 33.01 8.80 -24.15
CA ALA A 11 33.42 7.69 -23.32
C ALA A 11 32.44 7.58 -22.14
N PRO A 12 32.02 6.36 -21.75
CA PRO A 12 31.13 6.18 -20.61
C PRO A 12 31.78 6.85 -19.40
N LYS A 13 31.16 7.92 -18.88
CA LYS A 13 31.61 8.59 -17.66
C LYS A 13 31.65 7.52 -16.57
N VAL A 14 32.85 7.23 -16.06
CA VAL A 14 33.02 6.40 -14.87
C VAL A 14 32.24 7.12 -13.75
N PRO A 15 31.22 6.48 -13.16
CA PRO A 15 30.39 7.15 -12.15
C PRO A 15 31.30 7.56 -11.00
N GLN A 16 31.33 8.86 -10.68
CA GLN A 16 32.05 9.32 -9.51
C GLN A 16 31.35 8.76 -8.26
N PRO A 17 32.08 8.45 -7.18
CA PRO A 17 31.49 7.90 -5.95
C PRO A 17 30.29 8.73 -5.48
N ASP A 18 30.38 10.05 -5.59
CA ASP A 18 29.35 11.01 -5.16
C ASP A 18 28.03 10.87 -5.95
N ASP A 19 28.10 10.51 -7.22
CA ASP A 19 26.92 10.25 -8.07
C ASP A 19 26.20 8.97 -7.63
N ILE A 20 26.97 7.94 -7.22
CA ILE A 20 26.45 6.67 -6.71
C ILE A 20 25.71 6.87 -5.37
N TYR A 21 26.29 7.66 -4.47
CA TYR A 21 25.66 7.98 -3.18
C TYR A 21 24.37 8.79 -3.35
N LYS A 22 24.34 9.72 -4.30
CA LYS A 22 23.16 10.55 -4.58
C LYS A 22 22.02 9.71 -5.17
N GLU A 23 22.31 8.80 -6.09
CA GLU A 23 21.31 7.90 -6.67
C GLU A 23 20.76 6.92 -5.63
N GLN A 24 21.61 6.37 -4.74
CA GLN A 24 21.15 5.51 -3.64
C GLN A 24 20.26 6.28 -2.63
N SER A 25 20.63 7.51 -2.29
CA SER A 25 19.85 8.38 -1.40
C SER A 25 18.45 8.66 -1.95
N GLU A 26 18.32 8.93 -3.25
CA GLU A 26 17.02 9.14 -3.90
C GLU A 26 16.15 7.88 -3.89
N LYS A 27 16.74 6.70 -4.13
CA LYS A 27 16.01 5.40 -4.05
C LYS A 27 15.45 5.13 -2.67
N VAL A 28 16.23 5.40 -1.62
CA VAL A 28 15.79 5.21 -0.22
C VAL A 28 14.68 6.20 0.12
N LYS A 29 14.81 7.48 -0.27
CA LYS A 29 13.77 8.49 -0.04
C LYS A 29 12.45 8.10 -0.73
N ASP A 30 12.52 7.70 -2.00
CA ASP A 30 11.34 7.24 -2.74
C ASP A 30 10.71 6.01 -2.09
N PHE A 31 11.50 5.05 -1.61
CA PHE A 31 10.99 3.89 -0.89
C PHE A 31 10.25 4.29 0.39
N VAL A 32 10.87 5.12 1.23
CA VAL A 32 10.29 5.58 2.51
C VAL A 32 8.99 6.34 2.28
N ILE A 33 8.96 7.24 1.29
CA ILE A 33 7.73 7.96 0.92
C ILE A 33 6.65 6.98 0.50
N GLY A 34 6.96 6.01 -0.36
CA GLY A 34 6.00 5.00 -0.80
C GLY A 34 5.46 4.15 0.35
N PHE A 35 6.34 3.76 1.28
CA PHE A 35 5.99 2.94 2.43
C PHE A 35 5.04 3.68 3.39
N PHE A 36 5.40 4.89 3.82
CA PHE A 36 4.56 5.66 4.75
C PHE A 36 3.30 6.23 4.09
N ALA A 37 3.35 6.61 2.81
CA ALA A 37 2.16 7.06 2.09
C ALA A 37 1.13 5.93 1.99
N ALA A 38 1.57 4.70 1.68
CA ALA A 38 0.68 3.54 1.69
C ALA A 38 0.07 3.35 3.08
N ILE A 39 0.87 3.40 4.15
CA ILE A 39 0.35 3.27 5.52
C ILE A 39 -0.67 4.34 5.86
N GLY A 40 -0.35 5.60 5.60
CA GLY A 40 -1.23 6.73 5.90
C GLY A 40 -2.56 6.64 5.14
N ILE A 41 -2.52 6.27 3.86
CA ILE A 41 -3.73 6.09 3.05
C ILE A 41 -4.58 4.95 3.61
N THR A 42 -3.98 3.80 3.95
CA THR A 42 -4.73 2.67 4.52
C THR A 42 -5.41 3.05 5.83
N VAL A 43 -4.70 3.72 6.74
CA VAL A 43 -5.26 4.14 8.03
C VAL A 43 -6.41 5.13 7.83
N ALA A 44 -6.21 6.15 6.99
CA ALA A 44 -7.26 7.13 6.71
C ALA A 44 -8.50 6.47 6.08
N TYR A 45 -8.29 5.55 5.14
CA TYR A 45 -9.36 4.81 4.50
C TYR A 45 -10.16 3.96 5.49
N ASN A 46 -9.47 3.17 6.33
CA ASN A 46 -10.11 2.34 7.34
C ASN A 46 -10.91 3.19 8.36
N MET A 47 -10.40 4.37 8.75
CA MET A 47 -11.15 5.28 9.63
C MET A 47 -12.42 5.81 8.96
N VAL A 48 -12.38 6.15 7.67
CA VAL A 48 -13.56 6.58 6.92
C VAL A 48 -14.58 5.44 6.81
N CYS A 49 -14.13 4.23 6.48
CA CYS A 49 -14.99 3.04 6.44
C CYS A 49 -15.64 2.78 7.80
N ALA A 50 -14.86 2.75 8.88
CA ALA A 50 -15.38 2.57 10.24
C ALA A 50 -16.42 3.64 10.62
N LEU A 51 -16.19 4.90 10.23
CA LEU A 51 -17.14 5.99 10.46
C LEU A 51 -18.47 5.75 9.70
N ILE A 52 -18.40 5.35 8.42
CA ILE A 52 -19.59 5.06 7.61
C ILE A 52 -20.39 3.91 8.24
N VAL A 53 -19.72 2.84 8.65
CA VAL A 53 -20.33 1.68 9.31
C VAL A 53 -21.02 2.08 10.59
N TRP A 54 -20.36 2.90 11.40
CA TRP A 54 -20.91 3.41 12.64
C TRP A 54 -22.16 4.25 12.39
N LEU A 55 -22.13 5.15 11.40
CA LEU A 55 -23.29 5.96 11.00
C LEU A 55 -24.46 5.10 10.51
N ILE A 56 -24.22 4.11 9.66
CA ILE A 56 -25.25 3.18 9.16
C ILE A 56 -25.85 2.40 10.32
N THR A 57 -25.03 1.89 11.23
CA THR A 57 -25.50 1.14 12.41
C THR A 57 -26.40 2.02 13.28
N MET A 58 -26.02 3.27 13.54
CA MET A 58 -26.85 4.22 14.30
C MET A 58 -28.21 4.47 13.63
N VAL A 59 -28.24 4.66 12.31
CA VAL A 59 -29.48 4.87 11.55
C VAL A 59 -30.38 3.64 11.60
N VAL A 60 -29.83 2.44 11.40
CA VAL A 60 -30.62 1.19 11.39
C VAL A 60 -31.15 0.86 12.78
N VAL A 61 -30.35 1.04 13.83
CA VAL A 61 -30.79 0.86 15.23
C VAL A 61 -31.88 1.87 15.60
N ALA A 62 -31.77 3.13 15.15
CA ALA A 62 -32.79 4.15 15.39
C ALA A 62 -34.12 3.84 14.70
N GLN A 63 -34.08 3.14 13.56
CA GLN A 63 -35.28 2.83 12.76
C GLN A 63 -36.07 1.63 13.30
N LYS A 64 -35.60 0.86 14.31
CA LYS A 64 -36.25 -0.31 14.96
C LYS A 64 -36.87 -1.39 14.06
N THR A 65 -36.73 -1.30 12.74
CA THR A 65 -37.59 -1.98 11.76
C THR A 65 -36.95 -3.19 11.10
N ILE A 66 -35.65 -3.44 11.33
CA ILE A 66 -34.93 -4.53 10.68
C ILE A 66 -34.09 -5.25 11.75
N ALA A 67 -34.21 -6.59 11.82
CA ALA A 67 -33.28 -7.41 12.58
C ALA A 67 -31.89 -7.24 11.97
N PHE A 68 -31.05 -6.43 12.59
CA PHE A 68 -29.68 -6.20 12.15
C PHE A 68 -28.88 -7.47 12.44
N ASP A 69 -28.54 -8.22 11.39
CA ASP A 69 -27.56 -9.29 11.51
C ASP A 69 -26.15 -8.66 11.41
N PRO A 70 -25.40 -8.56 12.52
CA PRO A 70 -24.08 -7.95 12.51
C PRO A 70 -23.12 -8.72 11.60
N SER A 71 -23.33 -10.03 11.40
CA SER A 71 -22.43 -10.85 10.58
C SER A 71 -22.57 -10.56 9.08
N LEU A 72 -23.80 -10.37 8.59
CA LEU A 72 -24.07 -9.99 7.20
C LEU A 72 -23.60 -8.56 6.90
N SER A 73 -23.80 -7.66 7.86
CA SER A 73 -23.35 -6.27 7.77
C SER A 73 -21.82 -6.19 7.71
N PHE A 74 -21.12 -6.96 8.57
CA PHE A 74 -19.66 -7.10 8.50
C PHE A 74 -19.21 -7.61 7.13
N LEU A 75 -19.85 -8.65 6.58
CA LEU A 75 -19.47 -9.21 5.29
C LEU A 75 -19.63 -8.20 4.13
N VAL A 76 -20.75 -7.48 4.08
CA VAL A 76 -21.00 -6.50 3.01
C VAL A 76 -20.05 -5.30 3.13
N ILE A 77 -19.79 -4.84 4.35
CA ILE A 77 -18.92 -3.70 4.61
C ILE A 77 -17.47 -4.06 4.34
N TYR A 78 -16.93 -5.08 5.00
CA TYR A 78 -15.52 -5.47 4.83
C TYR A 78 -15.27 -6.09 3.46
N GLY A 79 -16.27 -6.74 2.87
CA GLY A 79 -16.22 -7.22 1.49
C GLY A 79 -16.16 -6.08 0.48
N ALA A 80 -17.02 -5.06 0.62
CA ALA A 80 -16.96 -3.87 -0.23
C ALA A 80 -15.66 -3.08 -0.03
N GLU A 81 -15.18 -2.99 1.21
CA GLU A 81 -13.91 -2.38 1.57
C GLU A 81 -12.73 -3.07 0.86
N ALA A 82 -12.68 -4.41 0.90
CA ALA A 82 -11.66 -5.19 0.21
C ALA A 82 -11.69 -4.97 -1.31
N VAL A 83 -12.89 -4.90 -1.92
CA VAL A 83 -13.03 -4.64 -3.37
C VAL A 83 -12.53 -3.26 -3.75
N VAL A 84 -12.92 -2.21 -3.03
CA VAL A 84 -12.46 -0.84 -3.28
C VAL A 84 -10.95 -0.73 -3.10
N TYR A 85 -10.41 -1.39 -2.07
CA TYR A 85 -8.98 -1.42 -1.80
C TYR A 85 -8.20 -2.09 -2.94
N ILE A 86 -8.67 -3.25 -3.44
CA ILE A 86 -8.06 -3.96 -4.57
C ILE A 86 -8.11 -3.09 -5.84
N ILE A 87 -9.25 -2.47 -6.15
CA ILE A 87 -9.41 -1.60 -7.32
C ILE A 87 -8.46 -0.39 -7.22
N GLY A 88 -8.39 0.25 -6.05
CA GLY A 88 -7.48 1.36 -5.79
C GLY A 88 -6.02 0.97 -5.95
N LEU A 89 -5.64 -0.22 -5.47
CA LEU A 89 -4.28 -0.76 -5.59
C LEU A 89 -3.91 -1.02 -7.06
N VAL A 90 -4.82 -1.62 -7.84
CA VAL A 90 -4.63 -1.86 -9.28
C VAL A 90 -4.46 -0.53 -10.02
N PHE A 91 -5.28 0.48 -9.71
CA PHE A 91 -5.20 1.80 -10.33
C PHE A 91 -3.89 2.53 -9.97
N ALA A 92 -3.47 2.46 -8.70
CA ALA A 92 -2.21 3.03 -8.24
C ALA A 92 -1.01 2.37 -8.94
N ILE A 93 -1.00 1.04 -9.07
CA ILE A 93 0.05 0.31 -9.79
C ILE A 93 0.08 0.73 -11.27
N TYR A 94 -1.09 0.85 -11.92
CA TYR A 94 -1.17 1.27 -13.32
C TYR A 94 -0.61 2.68 -13.53
N LYS A 95 -0.97 3.63 -12.66
CA LYS A 95 -0.50 5.03 -12.75
C LYS A 95 0.98 5.17 -12.39
N LEU A 96 1.48 4.42 -11.41
CA LEU A 96 2.88 4.43 -11.00
C LEU A 96 3.81 3.75 -12.01
N LYS A 97 3.30 2.78 -12.79
CA LYS A 97 4.05 2.17 -13.89
C LYS A 97 4.44 3.20 -14.96
N GLN A 98 3.66 4.28 -15.13
CA GLN A 98 3.97 5.34 -16.10
C GLN A 98 5.04 6.33 -15.63
N THR A 99 5.32 6.44 -14.32
CA THR A 99 6.10 7.57 -13.76
C THR A 99 7.58 7.28 -13.51
N LYS A 100 8.13 6.15 -13.95
CA LYS A 100 9.55 5.70 -13.71
C LYS A 100 9.99 5.64 -12.23
N ARG A 101 9.17 6.04 -11.25
CA ARG A 101 9.44 5.97 -9.80
C ARG A 101 9.16 4.59 -9.21
N ARG A 102 9.91 3.60 -9.70
CA ARG A 102 9.75 2.20 -9.32
C ARG A 102 9.90 1.96 -7.81
N PHE A 103 10.76 2.73 -7.13
CA PHE A 103 11.03 2.54 -5.70
C PHE A 103 9.88 2.98 -4.78
N ILE A 104 9.08 3.98 -5.17
CA ILE A 104 7.83 4.32 -4.46
C ILE A 104 6.87 3.12 -4.47
N MET A 105 6.73 2.46 -5.62
CA MET A 105 5.86 1.30 -5.77
C MET A 105 6.34 0.12 -4.91
N VAL A 106 7.66 -0.11 -4.86
CA VAL A 106 8.27 -1.14 -3.99
C VAL A 106 7.99 -0.83 -2.53
N GLY A 107 8.14 0.42 -2.09
CA GLY A 107 7.78 0.86 -0.74
C GLY A 107 6.32 0.60 -0.39
N ALA A 108 5.40 0.99 -1.28
CA ALA A 108 3.96 0.79 -1.08
C ALA A 108 3.56 -0.69 -1.00
N ILE A 109 4.08 -1.54 -1.89
CA ILE A 109 3.82 -2.99 -1.87
C ILE A 109 4.36 -3.60 -0.58
N THR A 110 5.56 -3.20 -0.15
CA THR A 110 6.19 -3.69 1.08
C THR A 110 5.36 -3.30 2.30
N ALA A 111 4.82 -2.09 2.34
CA ALA A 111 3.91 -1.65 3.40
C ALA A 111 2.65 -2.51 3.46
N VAL A 112 1.98 -2.74 2.33
CA VAL A 112 0.78 -3.59 2.26
C VAL A 112 1.09 -5.02 2.70
N ALA A 113 2.22 -5.59 2.27
CA ALA A 113 2.65 -6.91 2.70
C ALA A 113 2.90 -6.97 4.21
N ALA A 114 3.58 -5.96 4.78
CA ALA A 114 3.83 -5.87 6.21
C ALA A 114 2.52 -5.77 7.02
N MET A 115 1.54 -5.00 6.53
CA MET A 115 0.22 -4.89 7.17
C MET A 115 -0.56 -6.20 7.20
N VAL A 116 -0.32 -7.13 6.30
CA VAL A 116 -0.99 -8.44 6.29
C VAL A 116 -0.18 -9.48 7.07
N LEU A 117 1.14 -9.51 6.86
CA LEU A 117 2.04 -10.48 7.48
C LEU A 117 2.19 -10.26 8.99
N ILE A 118 2.28 -9.01 9.46
CA ILE A 118 2.46 -8.75 10.90
C ILE A 118 1.25 -9.26 11.71
N PRO A 119 -0.01 -8.95 11.36
CA PRO A 119 -1.17 -9.52 12.05
C PRO A 119 -1.24 -11.04 11.96
N LEU A 120 -0.90 -11.63 10.81
CA LEU A 120 -0.86 -13.10 10.66
C LEU A 120 0.18 -13.74 11.59
N LEU A 121 1.36 -13.13 11.71
CA LEU A 121 2.41 -13.61 12.62
C LEU A 121 1.98 -13.49 14.08
N ILE A 122 1.37 -12.36 14.46
CA ILE A 122 0.84 -12.17 15.82
C ILE A 122 -0.26 -13.19 16.10
N PHE A 123 -1.20 -13.38 15.18
CA PHE A 123 -2.27 -14.37 15.30
C PHE A 123 -1.71 -15.79 15.45
N GLY A 124 -0.75 -16.18 14.60
CA GLY A 124 -0.06 -17.46 14.69
C GLY A 124 0.66 -17.65 16.03
N ALA A 125 1.34 -16.61 16.53
CA ALA A 125 1.98 -16.64 17.84
C ALA A 125 0.96 -16.81 18.98
N CYS A 126 -0.17 -16.09 18.94
CA CYS A 126 -1.25 -16.24 19.92
C CYS A 126 -1.83 -17.66 19.93
N VAL A 127 -2.08 -18.24 18.74
CA VAL A 127 -2.58 -19.62 18.62
C VAL A 127 -1.56 -20.64 19.13
N ALA A 128 -0.27 -20.43 18.87
CA ALA A 128 0.79 -21.29 19.38
C ALA A 128 0.86 -21.25 20.91
N ILE A 129 0.75 -20.07 21.53
CA ILE A 129 0.71 -19.93 23.00
C ILE A 129 -0.51 -20.64 23.58
N LEU A 130 -1.71 -20.37 23.05
CA LEU A 130 -2.96 -21.00 23.52
C LEU A 130 -2.97 -22.52 23.33
N SER A 131 -2.36 -23.05 22.27
CA SER A 131 -2.29 -24.50 22.03
C SER A 131 -1.19 -25.20 22.83
N SER A 132 -0.20 -24.46 23.33
CA SER A 132 0.87 -25.01 24.18
C SER A 132 0.44 -25.28 25.63
N GLY A 133 -0.81 -24.96 26.01
CA GLY A 133 -1.38 -25.29 27.32
C GLY A 133 -0.77 -24.54 28.50
N TRP A 134 -0.14 -23.39 28.25
CA TRP A 134 0.23 -22.41 29.27
C TRP A 134 -1.00 -21.64 29.78
#